data_AF-A0A920UKJ5-F1
#
_entry.id   AF-A0A920UKJ5-F1
#
_cell.length_a   1.000
_cell.length_b   1.000
_cell.length_c   1.000
_cell.angle_alpha   90.00
_cell.angle_beta   90.00
_cell.angle_gamma   90.00
#
_symmetry.space_group_name_H-M   'P 1'
#
loop_
_entity.id
_entity.type
_entity.pdbx_description
1 polymer ?
#
loop_
_entity_poly.entity_id
_entity_poly.type
_entity_poly.pdbx_seq_one_letter_code
_entity_poly.pdbx_strand_id
1 'polypeptide(L)'
;MDIDYVIMGYGNGAIMAVPGQDQRDWDFAKKFDLNIVRTVQVLMILMVKPTLKGGLQLIAGFFDGLYIDDAKEKILKIWVEAEKKGERAIQYKLRDWLFSRQRYWGEPIPIKHKDGKQLL
;
A
#
# COMPACT_ATOMS: atom_id res chain seq x y z
N MET A 1 0.26 -4.40 -19.28
CA MET A 1 0.21 -4.22 -17.82
C MET A 1 1.27 -5.12 -17.24
N ASP A 2 2.45 -4.53 -17.11
CA ASP A 2 3.68 -5.17 -16.69
C ASP A 2 3.59 -5.51 -15.19
N ILE A 3 4.34 -6.53 -14.78
CA ILE A 3 4.33 -7.14 -13.44
C ILE A 3 4.84 -6.16 -12.34
N ASP A 4 5.19 -4.93 -12.72
CA ASP A 4 5.92 -3.95 -11.90
C ASP A 4 5.04 -2.88 -11.25
N TYR A 5 3.82 -3.20 -10.80
CA TYR A 5 3.00 -2.22 -10.05
C TYR A 5 3.32 -2.18 -8.54
N VAL A 6 4.08 -3.17 -8.05
CA VAL A 6 4.70 -3.18 -6.72
C VAL A 6 6.14 -2.71 -6.86
N ILE A 7 6.48 -1.63 -6.16
CA ILE A 7 7.79 -0.99 -6.25
C ILE A 7 8.64 -1.44 -5.06
N MET A 8 9.76 -2.13 -5.32
CA MET A 8 10.65 -2.64 -4.27
C MET A 8 11.18 -1.55 -3.32
N GLY A 9 11.41 -0.34 -3.83
CA GLY A 9 11.88 0.80 -3.03
C GLY A 9 10.78 1.59 -2.32
N TYR A 10 9.52 1.16 -2.37
CA TYR A 10 8.40 1.84 -1.73
C TYR A 10 7.74 0.95 -0.66
N GLY A 11 7.59 1.49 0.55
CA GLY A 11 7.16 0.70 1.70
C GLY A 11 8.14 -0.44 1.98
N ASN A 12 7.63 -1.66 2.15
CA ASN A 12 8.44 -2.85 2.40
C ASN A 12 8.69 -3.68 1.13
N GLY A 13 8.38 -3.15 -0.06
CA GLY A 13 8.49 -3.87 -1.34
C GLY A 13 7.46 -4.99 -1.54
N ALA A 14 6.47 -5.10 -0.65
CA ALA A 14 5.36 -6.04 -0.74
C ALA A 14 4.04 -5.35 -0.36
N ILE A 15 2.93 -5.84 -0.93
CA ILE A 15 1.57 -5.36 -0.61
C ILE A 15 0.65 -6.54 -0.36
N MET A 16 -0.39 -6.32 0.44
CA MET A 16 -1.55 -7.20 0.49
C MET A 16 -2.51 -6.78 -0.62
N ALA A 17 -2.78 -7.67 -1.57
CA ALA A 17 -3.72 -7.40 -2.65
C ALA A 17 -5.16 -7.57 -2.18
N VAL A 18 -6.02 -6.57 -2.42
CA VAL A 18 -7.45 -6.61 -2.11
C VAL A 18 -8.27 -6.25 -3.34
N PRO A 19 -8.44 -7.18 -4.30
CA PRO A 19 -9.06 -6.90 -5.59
C PRO A 19 -10.48 -6.34 -5.49
N GLY A 20 -11.25 -6.71 -4.47
CA GLY A 20 -12.61 -6.19 -4.29
C GLY A 20 -12.70 -4.68 -4.03
N GLN A 21 -11.60 -4.04 -3.62
CA GLN A 21 -11.57 -2.64 -3.16
C GLN A 21 -10.44 -1.80 -3.77
N ASP A 22 -9.38 -2.39 -4.32
CA ASP A 22 -8.32 -1.68 -5.05
C ASP A 22 -8.41 -1.96 -6.56
N GLN A 23 -8.36 -0.89 -7.37
CA GLN A 23 -8.48 -0.99 -8.83
C GLN A 23 -7.31 -1.71 -9.50
N ARG A 24 -6.08 -1.49 -9.03
CA ARG A 24 -4.90 -2.14 -9.59
C ARG A 24 -4.91 -3.63 -9.29
N ASP A 25 -5.30 -3.99 -8.07
CA ASP A 25 -5.44 -5.40 -7.67
C ASP A 25 -6.59 -6.09 -8.43
N TRP A 26 -7.69 -5.38 -8.72
CA TRP A 26 -8.78 -5.89 -9.55
C TRP A 26 -8.31 -6.19 -10.97
N ASP A 27 -7.61 -5.24 -11.61
CA ASP A 27 -7.13 -5.40 -12.98
C ASP A 27 -6.12 -6.56 -13.08
N PHE A 28 -5.25 -6.68 -12.08
CA PHE A 28 -4.33 -7.81 -11.94
C PHE A 28 -5.09 -9.13 -11.78
N ALA A 29 -6.03 -9.22 -10.84
CA ALA A 29 -6.80 -10.43 -10.61
C ALA A 29 -7.61 -10.85 -11.84
N LYS A 30 -8.22 -9.90 -12.57
CA LYS A 30 -8.93 -10.19 -13.82
C LYS A 30 -8.02 -10.70 -14.92
N LYS A 31 -6.82 -10.11 -15.08
CA LYS A 31 -5.86 -10.52 -16.11
C LYS A 31 -5.33 -11.93 -15.88
N PHE A 32 -5.11 -12.30 -14.62
CA PHE A 32 -4.51 -13.58 -14.24
C PHE A 32 -5.52 -14.60 -13.70
N ASP A 33 -6.83 -14.33 -13.89
CA ASP A 33 -7.94 -15.18 -13.45
C ASP A 33 -7.84 -15.61 -11.97
N LEU A 34 -7.49 -14.67 -11.11
CA LEU A 34 -7.42 -14.87 -9.67
C LEU A 34 -8.79 -14.63 -9.02
N ASN A 35 -9.01 -15.31 -7.90
CA ASN A 35 -10.24 -15.16 -7.14
C ASN A 35 -10.41 -13.72 -6.60
N ILE A 36 -11.61 -13.17 -6.78
CA ILE A 36 -11.97 -11.83 -6.31
C ILE A 36 -12.97 -11.97 -5.16
N VAL A 37 -12.49 -11.86 -3.93
CA VAL A 37 -13.32 -11.87 -2.72
C VAL A 37 -13.75 -10.45 -2.37
N ARG A 38 -15.05 -10.24 -2.12
CA ARG A 38 -15.59 -8.96 -1.65
C ARG A 38 -15.86 -9.02 -0.15
N THR A 39 -15.29 -8.08 0.60
CA THR A 39 -15.41 -8.00 2.06
C THR A 39 -16.34 -6.89 2.54
N VAL A 40 -16.83 -6.04 1.63
CA VAL A 40 -17.71 -4.88 1.93
C VAL A 40 -19.00 -4.97 1.11
N GLN A 41 -20.10 -4.46 1.68
CA GLN A 41 -21.39 -4.35 1.03
C GLN A 41 -21.36 -3.41 -0.17
N VAL A 42 -21.84 -3.92 -1.31
CA VAL A 42 -21.92 -3.18 -2.55
C VAL A 42 -23.21 -3.56 -3.25
N LEU A 43 -23.91 -2.58 -3.83
CA LEU A 43 -25.06 -2.84 -4.69
C LEU A 43 -24.67 -3.76 -5.85
N MET A 44 -25.54 -4.70 -6.23
CA MET A 44 -25.25 -5.72 -7.24
C MET A 44 -24.78 -5.11 -8.58
N ILE A 45 -25.31 -3.95 -8.96
CA ILE A 45 -24.93 -3.23 -10.19
C ILE A 45 -23.48 -2.70 -10.18
N LEU A 46 -22.92 -2.50 -8.98
CA LEU A 46 -21.54 -2.07 -8.77
C LEU A 46 -20.59 -3.27 -8.60
N MET A 47 -21.07 -4.51 -8.83
CA MET A 47 -20.23 -5.72 -8.76
C MET A 47 -19.23 -5.86 -9.91
N VAL A 48 -19.36 -5.07 -10.96
CA VAL A 48 -18.50 -5.08 -12.15
C VAL A 48 -17.19 -4.30 -11.99
N LYS A 49 -17.03 -3.56 -10.89
CA LYS A 49 -15.86 -2.73 -10.60
C LYS A 49 -15.47 -2.82 -9.11
N PRO A 50 -14.19 -2.60 -8.76
CA PRO A 50 -13.77 -2.54 -7.37
C PRO A 50 -14.43 -1.34 -6.69
N THR A 51 -14.80 -1.51 -5.42
CA THR A 51 -15.54 -0.47 -4.69
C THR A 51 -14.63 0.22 -3.69
N LEU A 52 -14.34 1.50 -3.96
CA LEU A 52 -13.40 2.31 -3.18
C LEU A 52 -14.02 3.02 -1.97
N LYS A 53 -15.35 3.00 -1.80
CA LYS A 53 -16.05 3.83 -0.80
C LYS A 53 -17.01 3.05 0.10
N GLY A 54 -16.70 3.08 1.41
CA GLY A 54 -17.64 3.35 2.50
C GLY A 54 -18.87 2.46 2.64
N GLY A 55 -18.73 1.14 2.60
CA GLY A 55 -19.80 0.20 2.93
C GLY A 55 -19.55 -0.53 4.27
N LEU A 56 -20.59 -1.13 4.81
CA LEU A 56 -20.51 -2.07 5.94
C LEU A 56 -19.72 -3.31 5.54
N GLN A 57 -18.94 -3.87 6.47
CA GLN A 57 -18.26 -5.15 6.23
C GLN A 57 -19.28 -6.30 6.28
N LEU A 58 -19.22 -7.21 5.30
CA LEU A 58 -20.21 -8.31 5.16
C LEU A 58 -19.62 -9.72 5.27
N ILE A 59 -18.33 -9.88 4.99
CA ILE A 59 -17.66 -11.19 4.92
C ILE A 59 -16.28 -11.05 5.55
N ALA A 60 -16.27 -10.63 6.81
CA ALA A 60 -15.08 -10.54 7.63
C ALA A 60 -15.27 -11.21 9.00
N GLY A 61 -16.35 -11.99 9.16
CA GLY A 61 -16.65 -12.80 10.34
C GLY A 61 -16.70 -11.93 11.59
N PHE A 62 -15.58 -11.84 12.29
CA PHE A 62 -15.41 -11.02 13.49
C PHE A 62 -15.62 -9.50 13.27
N PHE A 63 -15.64 -9.03 12.02
CA PHE A 63 -15.88 -7.61 11.67
C PHE A 63 -17.20 -7.34 10.97
N ASP A 64 -18.08 -8.35 10.82
CA ASP A 64 -19.35 -8.19 10.12
C ASP A 64 -20.22 -7.09 10.76
N GLY A 65 -20.82 -6.25 9.92
CA GLY A 65 -21.67 -5.14 10.33
C GLY A 65 -20.94 -3.89 10.83
N LEU A 66 -19.60 -3.91 10.92
CA LEU A 66 -18.83 -2.72 11.27
C LEU A 66 -18.60 -1.80 10.06
N TYR A 67 -18.53 -0.49 10.33
CA TYR A 67 -17.98 0.45 9.36
C TYR A 67 -16.46 0.31 9.28
N ILE A 68 -15.88 0.79 8.18
CA ILE A 68 -14.46 0.63 7.87
C ILE A 68 -13.55 1.17 8.99
N ASP A 69 -13.90 2.31 9.60
CA ASP A 69 -13.05 2.92 10.62
C ASP A 69 -13.10 2.15 11.94
N ASP A 70 -14.29 1.68 12.37
CA ASP A 70 -14.43 0.79 13.53
C ASP A 70 -13.67 -0.53 13.33
N ALA A 71 -13.71 -1.07 12.11
CA ALA A 71 -13.00 -2.30 11.79
C ALA A 71 -11.47 -2.12 11.82
N LYS A 72 -10.95 -0.97 11.38
CA LYS A 72 -9.52 -0.65 11.50
C LYS A 72 -9.09 -0.59 12.97
N GLU A 73 -9.86 0.10 13.82
CA GLU A 73 -9.57 0.15 15.25
C GLU A 73 -9.57 -1.23 15.90
N LYS A 74 -10.54 -2.07 15.54
CA LYS A 74 -10.66 -3.42 16.06
C LYS A 74 -9.50 -4.32 15.60
N ILE A 75 -9.05 -4.20 14.35
CA ILE A 75 -7.84 -4.89 13.84
C ILE A 75 -6.60 -4.46 14.64
N LEU A 76 -6.43 -3.16 14.89
CA LEU A 76 -5.29 -2.65 15.66
C LEU A 76 -5.25 -3.25 17.08
N LYS A 77 -6.38 -3.31 17.78
CA LYS A 77 -6.44 -3.88 19.13
C LYS A 77 -6.10 -5.38 19.17
N ILE A 78 -6.54 -6.15 18.18
CA ILE A 78 -6.35 -7.60 18.20
C ILE A 78 -5.00 -7.99 17.63
N TRP A 79 -4.71 -7.57 16.40
CA TRP A 79 -3.55 -8.10 15.67
C TRP A 79 -2.25 -7.38 16.02
N VAL A 80 -2.31 -6.08 16.35
CA VAL A 80 -1.12 -5.32 16.75
C VAL A 80 -0.87 -5.47 18.24
N GLU A 81 -1.87 -5.22 19.09
CA GLU A 81 -1.67 -5.16 20.55
C GLU A 81 -1.69 -6.56 21.20
N ALA A 82 -2.64 -7.44 20.85
CA ALA A 82 -2.77 -8.75 21.50
C ALA A 82 -1.92 -9.86 20.84
N GLU A 83 -1.97 -9.99 19.52
CA GLU A 83 -1.31 -11.10 18.80
C GLU A 83 0.10 -10.79 18.31
N LYS A 84 0.54 -9.51 18.35
CA LYS A 84 1.87 -9.06 17.89
C LYS A 84 2.20 -9.46 16.44
N LYS A 85 1.20 -9.49 15.55
CA LYS A 85 1.33 -9.83 14.13
C LYS A 85 1.60 -8.62 13.22
N GLY A 86 1.78 -7.44 13.80
CA GLY A 86 2.11 -6.22 13.07
C GLY A 86 2.33 -5.05 14.02
N GLU A 87 2.68 -3.90 13.45
CA GLU A 87 2.87 -2.65 14.17
C GLU A 87 2.22 -1.48 13.43
N ARG A 88 1.90 -0.40 14.14
CA ARG A 88 1.37 0.82 13.52
C ARG A 88 2.51 1.56 12.83
N ALA A 89 2.33 1.88 11.56
CA ALA A 89 3.27 2.68 10.79
C ALA A 89 2.57 3.89 10.16
N ILE A 90 3.25 5.04 10.16
CA ILE A 90 2.81 6.26 9.47
C ILE A 90 3.69 6.40 8.22
N GLN A 91 3.06 6.50 7.05
CA GLN A 91 3.76 6.70 5.78
C GLN A 91 3.33 8.01 5.13
N TYR A 92 4.31 8.69 4.52
CA TYR A 92 4.10 9.92 3.78
C TYR A 92 4.31 9.69 2.29
N LYS A 93 3.53 10.40 1.46
CA LYS A 93 3.78 10.46 0.01
C LYS A 93 4.96 11.38 -0.35
N LEU A 94 5.44 12.18 0.60
CA LEU A 94 6.60 13.04 0.45
C LEU A 94 7.84 12.18 0.23
N ARG A 95 8.69 12.59 -0.72
CA ARG A 95 9.95 11.93 -1.04
C ARG A 95 11.11 12.84 -0.67
N ASP A 96 12.26 12.23 -0.44
CA ASP A 96 13.49 12.98 -0.25
C ASP A 96 13.79 13.87 -1.46
N TRP A 97 14.35 15.04 -1.16
CA TRP A 97 14.69 15.98 -2.19
C TRP A 97 16.00 15.57 -2.87
N LEU A 98 15.88 14.96 -4.04
CA LEU A 98 17.03 14.72 -4.90
C LEU A 98 17.42 16.03 -5.58
N PHE A 99 18.42 16.72 -5.03
CA PHE A 99 18.96 17.97 -5.59
C PHE A 99 20.25 17.77 -6.39
N SER A 100 20.93 16.63 -6.24
CA SER A 100 22.13 16.29 -7.01
C SER A 100 21.82 16.17 -8.51
N ARG A 101 22.73 16.66 -9.36
CA ARG A 101 22.56 16.66 -10.82
C ARG A 101 23.85 16.24 -11.51
N GLN A 102 23.73 15.41 -12.54
CA GLN A 102 24.82 15.07 -13.45
C GLN A 102 24.96 16.16 -14.53
N ARG A 103 25.31 17.39 -14.12
CA ARG A 103 25.49 18.54 -15.02
C ARG A 103 26.78 19.26 -14.70
N TYR A 104 27.50 19.69 -15.73
CA TYR A 104 28.72 20.49 -15.58
C TYR A 104 28.41 21.90 -15.03
N TRP A 105 27.37 22.54 -15.55
CA TRP A 105 26.98 23.89 -15.12
C TRP A 105 26.04 23.83 -13.91
N GLY A 106 26.61 23.87 -12.72
CA GLY A 106 25.92 23.87 -11.43
C GLY A 106 26.90 24.08 -10.28
N GLU A 107 26.38 24.26 -9.08
CA GLU A 107 27.21 24.37 -7.87
C GLU A 107 27.86 23.02 -7.55
N PRO A 108 29.18 22.97 -7.27
CA PRO A 108 29.84 21.76 -6.83
C PRO A 108 29.27 21.26 -5.49
N ILE A 109 28.95 19.97 -5.40
CA ILE A 109 28.57 19.34 -4.12
C ILE A 109 29.84 19.22 -3.26
N PRO A 110 29.90 19.80 -2.05
CA PRO A 110 31.12 19.86 -1.24
C PRO A 110 31.38 18.54 -0.49
N ILE A 111 31.54 17.45 -1.24
CA ILE A 111 31.80 16.11 -0.73
C ILE A 111 33.11 15.57 -1.34
N LYS A 112 33.96 14.93 -0.53
CA LYS A 112 35.22 14.32 -0.96
C LYS A 112 35.25 12.83 -0.64
N HIS A 113 35.54 12.00 -1.64
CA HIS A 113 35.72 10.56 -1.49
C HIS A 113 37.20 10.17 -1.67
N LYS A 114 37.70 9.23 -0.85
CA LYS A 114 39.01 8.58 -1.01
C LYS A 114 38.89 7.11 -0.62
N ASP A 115 39.41 6.20 -1.45
CA ASP A 115 39.44 4.76 -1.19
C ASP A 115 38.06 4.17 -0.79
N GLY A 116 36.99 4.66 -1.43
CA GLY A 116 35.62 4.22 -1.16
C GLY A 116 34.99 4.80 0.12
N LYS A 117 35.67 5.70 0.83
CA LYS A 117 35.15 6.38 2.02
C LYS A 117 34.90 7.86 1.77
N GLN A 118 33.77 8.35 2.26
CA GLN A 118 33.51 9.79 2.35
C GLN A 118 34.39 10.38 3.48
N LEU A 119 35.19 11.39 3.14
CA LEU A 119 36.10 12.07 4.06
C LEU A 119 35.50 13.36 4.61
N LEU A 120 34.71 14.04 3.76
CA LEU A 120 33.90 15.23 4.00
C LEU A 120 32.64 15.06 3.16
#